data_AF-A0AAQ2EPH5-F1
#
_entry.id   AF-A0AAQ2EPH5-F1
#
_cell.length_a   1.000
_cell.length_b   1.000
_cell.length_c   1.000
_cell.angle_alpha   90.00
_cell.angle_beta   90.00
_cell.angle_gamma   90.00
#
_symmetry.space_group_name_H-M   'P 1'
#
loop_
_entity.id
_entity.type
_entity.pdbx_description
1 polymer ?
#
loop_
_entity_poly.entity_id
_entity_poly.type
_entity_poly.pdbx_seq_one_letter_code
_entity_poly.pdbx_strand_id
1 'polypeptide(L)'
;NSSITLYQKTSVFTTPRDLYILNASVKKSIGKAENWQIGIIDNDLLNQNQQINRNISSNFISETTQQNIQRYFLLTLTYNFSKNGKPSQGF
;
A
#
# COMPACT_ATOMS: atom_id res chain seq x y z
N ASN A 1 -0.93 -1.10 -6.66
CA ASN A 1 -2.30 -0.56 -6.54
C ASN A 1 -2.16 0.88 -6.04
N SER A 2 -2.89 1.83 -6.60
CA SER A 2 -2.82 3.23 -6.17
C SER A 2 -4.21 3.84 -6.14
N SER A 3 -4.47 4.73 -5.18
CA SER A 3 -5.71 5.51 -5.09
C SER A 3 -5.41 6.96 -4.71
N ILE A 4 -6.31 7.86 -5.12
CA ILE A 4 -6.23 9.29 -4.84
C ILE A 4 -7.57 9.73 -4.25
N THR A 5 -7.53 10.41 -3.11
CA THR A 5 -8.70 11.01 -2.47
C THR A 5 -8.42 12.49 -2.25
N LEU A 6 -9.23 13.34 -2.88
CA LEU A 6 -9.11 14.79 -2.75
C LEU A 6 -10.11 15.30 -1.73
N TYR A 7 -9.67 16.24 -0.89
CA TYR A 7 -10.54 16.85 0.12
C TYR A 7 -10.77 18.34 -0.18
N GLN A 8 -12.01 18.79 0.03
CA GLN A 8 -12.34 20.20 -0.14
C GLN A 8 -11.54 21.08 0.83
N LYS A 9 -10.89 22.10 0.29
CA LYS A 9 -10.27 23.18 1.07
C LYS A 9 -11.35 24.08 1.65
N THR A 10 -11.31 24.31 2.96
CA THR A 10 -12.22 25.24 3.65
C THR A 10 -11.40 26.31 4.36
N SER A 11 -12.02 27.45 4.71
CA SER A 11 -11.36 28.52 5.47
C SER A 11 -10.95 28.09 6.88
N VAL A 12 -11.58 27.04 7.42
CA VAL A 12 -11.33 26.49 8.75
C VAL A 12 -10.23 25.42 8.74
N PHE A 13 -10.05 24.71 7.61
CA PHE A 13 -8.97 23.73 7.42
C PHE A 13 -8.08 24.16 6.26
N THR A 14 -7.01 24.89 6.58
CA THR A 14 -6.09 25.48 5.59
C THR A 14 -5.08 24.48 5.04
N THR A 15 -4.81 23.39 5.77
CA THR A 15 -3.89 22.33 5.35
C THR A 15 -4.55 21.45 4.26
N PRO A 16 -3.98 21.39 3.05
CA PRO A 16 -4.42 20.43 2.03
C PRO A 16 -4.25 19.02 2.59
N ARG A 17 -5.27 18.18 2.47
CA ARG A 17 -5.21 16.80 2.95
C ARG A 17 -5.52 15.77 1.87
N ASP A 18 -5.09 16.06 0.66
CA ASP A 18 -5.17 15.12 -0.45
C ASP A 18 -4.36 13.86 -0.10
N LEU A 19 -5.02 12.71 -0.15
CA LEU A 19 -4.43 11.42 0.19
C LEU A 19 -4.06 10.70 -1.10
N TYR A 20 -2.80 10.35 -1.21
CA TYR A 20 -2.24 9.56 -2.28
C TYR A 20 -1.77 8.24 -1.67
N ILE A 21 -2.48 7.16 -1.97
CA ILE A 21 -2.09 5.82 -1.54
C ILE A 21 -1.37 5.16 -2.69
N LEU A 22 -0.16 4.68 -2.41
CA LEU A 22 0.65 3.93 -3.35
C LEU A 22 1.11 2.64 -2.68
N ASN A 23 0.69 1.51 -3.25
CA ASN A 23 1.11 0.18 -2.85
C ASN A 23 1.94 -0.42 -3.99
N ALA A 24 3.15 -0.88 -3.67
CA ALA A 24 4.07 -1.43 -4.63
C ALA A 24 4.44 -2.88 -4.27
N SER A 25 4.70 -3.70 -5.26
CA SER A 25 5.25 -5.04 -5.02
C SER A 25 6.22 -5.40 -6.12
N VAL A 26 7.29 -6.08 -5.72
CA VAL A 26 8.30 -6.61 -6.62
C VAL A 26 8.61 -8.04 -6.21
N LYS A 27 8.72 -8.92 -7.21
CA LYS A 27 9.07 -10.33 -7.03
C LYS A 27 10.13 -10.71 -8.05
N LYS A 28 11.05 -11.55 -7.63
CA LYS A 28 12.07 -12.11 -8.50
C LYS A 28 12.29 -13.58 -8.19
N SER A 29 12.22 -14.41 -9.22
CA SER A 29 12.70 -15.79 -9.19
C SER A 29 14.22 -15.80 -9.34
N ILE A 30 14.90 -16.59 -8.52
CA ILE A 30 16.35 -16.77 -8.54
C ILE A 30 16.71 -18.26 -8.49
N GLY A 31 17.93 -18.58 -8.92
CA GLY A 31 18.41 -19.95 -9.05
C GLY A 31 18.24 -20.51 -10.46
N LYS A 32 19.08 -21.50 -10.82
CA LYS A 32 19.10 -22.10 -12.17
C LYS A 32 17.77 -22.76 -12.58
N ALA A 33 17.01 -23.21 -11.59
CA ALA A 33 15.70 -23.83 -11.78
C ALA A 33 14.54 -22.89 -11.41
N GLU A 34 14.83 -21.61 -11.12
CA GLU A 34 13.86 -20.64 -10.61
C GLU A 34 13.08 -21.12 -9.37
N ASN A 35 13.73 -21.99 -8.57
CA ASN A 35 13.14 -22.65 -7.42
C ASN A 35 13.01 -21.75 -6.20
N TRP A 36 13.79 -20.67 -6.13
CA TRP A 36 13.71 -19.66 -5.09
C TRP A 36 13.01 -18.42 -5.62
N GLN A 37 12.09 -17.87 -4.84
CA GLN A 37 11.43 -16.61 -5.15
C GLN A 37 11.56 -15.68 -3.95
N ILE A 38 12.04 -14.46 -4.22
CA ILE A 38 12.11 -13.39 -3.23
C ILE A 38 11.11 -12.32 -3.66
N GLY A 39 10.28 -11.89 -2.73
CA GLY A 39 9.32 -10.81 -2.93
C GLY A 39 9.45 -9.75 -1.86
N ILE A 40 9.22 -8.50 -2.24
CA ILE A 40 9.00 -7.38 -1.33
C ILE A 40 7.65 -6.77 -1.70
N ILE A 41 6.80 -6.62 -0.71
CA ILE A 41 5.52 -5.93 -0.82
C ILE A 41 5.57 -4.72 0.10
N ASP A 42 5.27 -3.56 -0.44
CA ASP A 42 5.05 -2.33 0.31
C ASP A 42 3.56 -1.98 0.26
N ASN A 43 2.99 -1.71 1.43
CA ASN A 43 1.65 -1.18 1.57
C ASN A 43 1.73 0.20 2.20
N ASP A 44 1.14 1.19 1.54
CA ASP A 44 1.11 2.61 1.91
C ASP A 44 2.51 3.28 1.90
N LEU A 45 3.18 3.27 0.74
CA LEU A 45 4.51 3.84 0.53
C LEU A 45 4.59 5.30 0.99
N LEU A 46 3.52 6.06 0.79
CA LEU A 46 3.46 7.48 1.09
C LEU A 46 3.06 7.78 2.54
N ASN A 47 2.66 6.75 3.32
CA ASN A 47 2.18 6.87 4.71
C ASN A 47 1.02 7.85 4.83
N GLN A 48 0.03 7.68 3.95
CA GLN A 48 -1.15 8.55 3.85
C GLN A 48 -2.45 7.78 4.09
N ASN A 49 -2.41 6.52 4.54
CA ASN A 49 -3.60 5.73 4.85
C ASN A 49 -4.27 6.15 6.17
N GLN A 50 -4.69 7.41 6.25
CA GLN A 50 -5.43 7.99 7.37
C GLN A 50 -6.85 8.26 6.91
N GLN A 51 -7.82 7.76 7.66
CA GLN A 51 -9.22 7.99 7.32
C GLN A 51 -9.70 9.27 7.98
N ILE A 52 -10.20 10.19 7.16
CA ILE A 52 -10.73 11.48 7.63
C ILE A 52 -12.23 11.51 7.39
N ASN A 53 -12.98 11.73 8.46
CA ASN A 53 -14.41 11.94 8.42
C ASN A 53 -14.72 13.36 8.88
N ARG A 54 -15.29 14.17 7.97
CA ARG A 54 -15.65 15.56 8.24
C ARG A 54 -17.16 15.72 8.22
N ASN A 55 -17.72 16.20 9.32
CA ASN A 55 -19.12 16.55 9.42
C ASN A 55 -19.26 18.08 9.46
N ILE A 56 -20.05 18.62 8.53
CA ILE A 56 -20.32 20.06 8.43
C ILE A 56 -21.82 20.25 8.68
N SER A 57 -22.14 21.02 9.71
CA SER A 57 -23.47 21.50 10.04
C SER A 57 -23.49 23.04 9.99
N SER A 58 -24.68 23.65 10.01
CA SER A 58 -24.89 25.09 9.84
C SER A 58 -24.03 25.97 10.77
N ASN A 59 -23.72 25.45 11.96
CA ASN A 59 -23.07 26.19 13.05
C ASN A 59 -21.89 25.42 13.68
N PHE A 60 -21.55 24.23 13.17
CA PHE A 60 -20.43 23.43 13.69
C PHE A 60 -19.72 22.69 12.56
N ILE A 61 -18.40 22.65 12.66
CA ILE A 61 -17.55 21.85 11.78
C ILE A 61 -16.74 20.92 12.69
N SER A 62 -16.83 19.62 12.47
CA SER A 62 -16.07 18.61 13.20
C SER A 62 -15.31 17.71 12.24
N GLU A 63 -14.06 17.39 12.57
CA GLU A 63 -13.20 16.49 11.82
C GLU A 63 -12.62 15.42 12.75
N THR A 64 -12.83 14.15 12.40
CA THR A 64 -12.23 13.01 13.08
C THR A 64 -11.21 12.37 12.16
N THR A 65 -9.97 12.23 12.65
CA THR A 65 -8.90 11.51 11.95
C THR A 65 -8.67 10.17 12.64
N GLN A 66 -8.87 9.07 11.91
CA GLN A 66 -8.62 7.72 12.37
C GLN A 66 -7.29 7.22 11.78
N GLN A 67 -6.38 6.77 12.66
CA GLN A 67 -5.14 6.12 12.26
C GLN A 67 -5.42 4.63 12.05
N ASN A 68 -5.36 4.20 10.79
CA ASN A 68 -5.36 2.79 10.43
C ASN A 68 -3.90 2.27 10.44
N ILE A 69 -3.71 0.95 10.22
CA ILE A 69 -2.38 0.42 9.98
C ILE A 69 -1.83 1.07 8.71
N GLN A 70 -0.78 1.88 8.91
CA GLN A 70 -0.09 2.64 7.88
C GLN A 70 1.29 2.05 7.65
N ARG A 71 1.83 2.29 6.45
CA ARG A 71 3.15 1.90 5.93
C ARG A 71 3.78 0.65 6.55
N TYR A 72 3.75 -0.46 5.82
CA TYR A 72 4.48 -1.65 6.21
C TYR A 72 5.07 -2.41 5.01
N PHE A 73 6.19 -3.07 5.26
CA PHE A 73 6.90 -3.88 4.27
C PHE A 73 6.81 -5.36 4.64
N LEU A 74 6.53 -6.21 3.66
CA LEU A 74 6.61 -7.67 3.79
C LEU A 74 7.74 -8.16 2.91
N LEU A 75 8.68 -8.83 3.55
CA LEU A 75 9.63 -9.68 2.86
C LEU A 75 9.04 -11.08 2.73
N THR A 76 9.06 -11.64 1.53
CA THR A 76 8.61 -13.00 1.27
C THR A 76 9.75 -13.82 0.68
N LEU A 77 10.02 -14.97 1.27
CA LEU A 77 10.90 -15.98 0.73
C LEU A 77 10.06 -17.23 0.46
N THR A 78 10.06 -17.69 -0.79
CA THR A 78 9.32 -18.88 -1.21
C THR A 78 10.27 -19.85 -1.88
N TYR A 79 10.17 -21.12 -1.52
CA TYR A 79 10.90 -22.21 -2.14
C TYR A 79 9.94 -23.23 -2.75
N ASN A 80 10.13 -23.53 -4.04
CA ASN A 80 9.29 -24.47 -4.78
C ASN A 80 9.97 -25.83 -4.88
N PHE A 81 9.36 -26.86 -4.27
CA PHE A 81 9.81 -28.24 -4.38
C PHE A 81 9.24 -28.89 -5.65
N SER A 82 10.10 -29.28 -6.60
CA SER A 82 9.71 -30.03 -7.81
C SER A 82 10.40 -31.40 -7.82
N LYS A 83 9.62 -32.48 -7.95
CA LYS A 83 10.13 -33.85 -8.09
C LYS A 83 10.81 -34.13 -9.44
N ASN A 84 10.62 -33.27 -10.43
CA ASN A 84 11.03 -33.55 -11.81
C ASN A 84 12.31 -32.86 -12.26
N GLY A 85 12.96 -32.03 -11.42
CA GLY A 85 14.24 -31.37 -11.74
C GLY A 85 14.24 -30.44 -12.96
N LYS A 86 13.11 -30.37 -13.70
CA LYS A 86 12.94 -29.50 -14.85
C LYS A 86 12.79 -28.06 -14.35
N PRO A 87 13.57 -27.12 -14.89
CA PRO A 87 13.41 -25.71 -14.57
C PRO A 87 11.96 -25.29 -14.85
N SER A 88 11.35 -24.56 -13.92
CA SER A 88 10.10 -23.85 -14.20
C SER A 88 10.40 -22.90 -15.34
N GLN A 89 9.69 -23.01 -16.47
CA GLN A 89 9.79 -21.97 -17.49
C GLN A 89 9.22 -20.70 -16.89
N GLY A 90 10.10 -19.71 -16.68
CA GLY A 90 9.69 -18.35 -16.31
C GLY A 90 8.72 -17.77 -17.34
N PHE A 91 7.95 -16.78 -16.88
CA PHE A 91 6.96 -16.05 -17.69
C PHE A 91 7.59 -15.32 -18.87
#